data_AF-A0A7L2H1W3-F1
#
_entry.id   AF-A0A7L2H1W3-F1
#
_cell.length_a   1.000
_cell.length_b   1.000
_cell.length_c   1.000
_cell.angle_alpha   90.00
_cell.angle_beta   90.00
_cell.angle_gamma   90.00
#
_symmetry.space_group_name_H-M   'P 1'
#
loop_
_entity.id
_entity.type
_entity.pdbx_description
1 polymer ?
#
loop_
_entity_poly.entity_id
_entity_poly.type
_entity_poly.pdbx_seq_one_letter_code
_entity_poly.pdbx_strand_id
1 'polypeptide(L)' 'LRYSVAEEMERDSFVADIAKELGVAPSQLAARKARVVSEGNEQFFRLNPSTGVLTAKESLDREQICPQSDTCT' A
#
# COMPACT_ATOMS: atom_id res chain seq x y z
N LEU A 1 11.49 -3.49 -4.57
CA LEU A 1 10.25 -4.29 -4.54
C LEU A 1 9.21 -3.54 -5.36
N ARG A 2 8.53 -4.21 -6.28
CA ARG A 2 7.49 -3.60 -7.11
C ARG A 2 6.26 -4.50 -7.04
N TYR A 3 5.10 -3.90 -6.80
CA TYR A 3 3.82 -4.57 -6.76
C TYR A 3 2.93 -3.99 -7.85
N SER A 4 2.08 -4.83 -8.43
CA SER A 4 1.03 -4.41 -9.34
C SER A 4 -0.31 -4.76 -8.70
N VAL A 5 -1.24 -3.83 -8.76
CA VAL A 5 -2.59 -3.98 -8.21
C VAL A 5 -3.59 -3.66 -9.32
N ALA A 6 -4.77 -4.30 -9.27
CA ALA A 6 -5.87 -3.92 -10.15
C ALA A 6 -6.45 -2.57 -9.69
N GLU A 7 -7.06 -1.84 -10.60
CA GLU A 7 -7.94 -0.72 -10.24
C GLU A 7 -9.26 -1.24 -9.66
N GLU A 8 -10.08 -0.33 -9.12
CA GLU A 8 -11.39 -0.63 -8.53
C GLU A 8 -11.36 -1.66 -7.38
N MET A 9 -10.21 -1.80 -6.71
CA MET A 9 -10.13 -2.66 -5.53
C MET A 9 -11.05 -2.16 -4.41
N GLU A 10 -11.64 -3.11 -3.69
CA GLU A 10 -12.39 -2.77 -2.48
C GLU A 10 -11.48 -2.13 -1.43
N ARG A 11 -12.06 -1.27 -0.59
CA ARG A 11 -11.30 -0.69 0.53
C ARG A 11 -10.83 -1.79 1.47
N ASP A 12 -9.67 -1.58 2.05
CA ASP A 12 -8.97 -2.54 2.91
C ASP A 12 -8.58 -3.85 2.19
N SER A 13 -8.63 -3.88 0.85
CA SER A 13 -8.18 -5.04 0.09
C SER A 13 -6.67 -5.25 0.23
N PHE A 14 -6.27 -6.52 0.23
CA PHE A 14 -4.90 -6.96 0.42
C PHE A 14 -4.03 -6.59 -0.78
N VAL A 15 -2.86 -6.00 -0.52
CA VAL A 15 -1.85 -5.68 -1.54
C VAL A 15 -0.62 -6.57 -1.39
N ALA A 16 0.01 -6.56 -0.22
CA ALA A 16 1.25 -7.31 0.02
C ALA A 16 1.54 -7.51 1.53
N ASP A 17 2.36 -8.50 1.85
CA ASP A 17 2.94 -8.69 3.20
C ASP A 17 4.36 -8.09 3.25
N ILE A 18 4.47 -6.88 3.80
CA ILE A 18 5.72 -6.12 3.84
C ILE A 18 6.65 -6.66 4.93
N ALA A 19 6.11 -7.17 6.05
CA ALA A 19 6.92 -7.79 7.09
C ALA A 19 7.68 -9.00 6.54
N LYS A 20 6.97 -9.88 5.82
CA LYS A 20 7.57 -11.09 5.24
C LYS A 20 8.60 -10.76 4.16
N GLU A 21 8.28 -9.84 3.25
CA GLU A 21 9.15 -9.47 2.13
C GLU A 21 10.43 -8.77 2.57
N LEU A 22 10.36 -7.97 3.64
CA LEU A 22 11.53 -7.32 4.23
C LEU A 22 12.29 -8.23 5.22
N GLY A 23 11.73 -9.40 5.57
CA GLY A 23 12.28 -10.27 6.61
C GLY A 23 12.27 -9.65 8.01
N VAL A 24 11.34 -8.74 8.27
CA VAL A 24 11.22 -8.02 9.53
C VAL A 24 9.96 -8.48 10.28
N ALA A 25 10.09 -8.76 11.57
CA ALA A 25 8.93 -9.14 12.38
C ALA A 25 7.90 -7.98 12.49
N PRO A 26 6.59 -8.25 12.46
CA PRO A 26 5.56 -7.21 12.62
C PRO A 26 5.74 -6.38 13.91
N SER A 27 6.17 -7.01 15.00
CA SER A 27 6.49 -6.32 16.26
C SER A 27 7.58 -5.25 16.11
N GLN A 28 8.56 -5.47 15.23
CA GLN A 28 9.59 -4.49 14.93
C GLN A 28 9.04 -3.31 14.11
N LEU A 29 8.13 -3.58 13.17
CA LEU A 29 7.44 -2.53 12.41
C LEU A 29 6.61 -1.64 13.33
N ALA A 30 5.86 -2.24 14.25
CA ALA A 30 5.09 -1.52 15.27
C ALA A 30 5.99 -0.71 16.21
N ALA A 31 7.05 -1.31 16.75
CA ALA A 31 7.99 -0.62 17.65
C ALA A 31 8.66 0.59 16.98
N ARG A 32 8.95 0.50 15.67
CA ARG A 32 9.55 1.57 14.87
C ARG A 32 8.54 2.56 14.30
N LYS A 33 7.24 2.39 14.58
CA LYS A 33 6.14 3.19 14.03
C LYS A 33 6.21 3.29 12.50
N ALA A 34 6.41 2.15 11.85
CA ALA A 34 6.46 2.06 10.40
C ALA A 34 5.20 2.67 9.76
N ARG A 35 5.38 3.50 8.73
CA ARG A 35 4.30 4.18 8.03
C ARG A 35 4.59 4.26 6.54
N VAL A 36 3.52 4.29 5.75
CA VAL A 36 3.59 4.53 4.30
C VAL A 36 3.70 6.03 4.05
N VAL A 37 4.63 6.42 3.19
CA VAL A 37 4.78 7.79 2.70
C VAL A 37 4.61 7.73 1.19
N SER A 38 3.66 8.51 0.67
CA SER A 38 3.41 8.64 -0.77
C SER A 38 3.99 9.96 -1.27
N GLU A 39 4.43 9.98 -2.53
CA GLU A 39 4.81 11.22 -3.21
C GLU A 39 3.51 11.97 -3.58
N GLY A 40 3.03 12.83 -2.68
CA GLY A 40 1.77 13.57 -2.84
C GLY A 40 1.03 13.77 -1.52
N ASN A 41 -0.15 14.39 -1.59
CA ASN A 41 -1.03 14.55 -0.42
C ASN A 41 -1.92 13.32 -0.18
N GLU A 42 -2.15 12.50 -1.20
CA GLU A 42 -3.04 11.35 -1.10
C GLU A 42 -2.29 10.07 -0.70
N GLN A 43 -2.77 9.45 0.38
CA GLN A 43 -2.30 8.15 0.84
C GLN A 43 -3.27 7.07 0.37
N PHE A 44 -2.99 6.45 -0.76
CA PHE A 44 -3.80 5.35 -1.32
C PHE A 44 -3.62 4.01 -0.60
N PHE A 45 -2.50 3.83 0.09
CA PHE A 45 -2.17 2.59 0.78
C PHE A 45 -1.95 2.80 2.27
N ARG A 46 -2.26 1.77 3.06
CA ARG A 46 -2.05 1.74 4.50
C ARG A 46 -1.27 0.49 4.88
N LEU A 47 -0.25 0.67 5.71
CA LEU A 47 0.44 -0.44 6.36
C LEU A 47 -0.21 -0.69 7.72
N ASN A 48 -0.61 -1.93 7.99
CA ASN A 48 -0.98 -2.37 9.33
C ASN A 48 0.30 -2.77 10.08
N PRO A 49 0.78 -1.99 11.06
CA PRO A 49 2.03 -2.29 11.76
C PRO A 49 1.97 -3.54 12.63
N SER A 50 0.77 -3.99 13.03
CA SER A 50 0.59 -5.18 13.87
C SER A 50 0.76 -6.47 13.08
N THR A 51 0.37 -6.47 11.80
CA THR A 51 0.47 -7.64 10.92
C THR A 51 1.61 -7.52 9.91
N GLY A 52 2.05 -6.31 9.60
CA GLY A 52 2.99 -6.03 8.51
C GLY A 52 2.37 -6.03 7.11
N VAL A 53 1.03 -6.09 7.02
CA VAL A 53 0.30 -6.18 5.76
C VAL A 53 -0.01 -4.78 5.22
N LEU A 54 0.24 -4.58 3.93
CA LEU A 54 -0.16 -3.42 3.15
C LEU A 54 -1.54 -3.65 2.53
N THR A 55 -2.46 -2.70 2.75
CA THR A 55 -3.81 -2.72 2.17
C THR A 55 -4.10 -1.43 1.41
N ALA A 56 -5.05 -1.50 0.47
CA ALA A 56 -5.63 -0.32 -0.16
C ALA A 56 -6.49 0.43 0.86
N LYS A 57 -6.25 1.73 1.05
CA LYS A 57 -7.04 2.55 1.99
C LYS A 57 -8.42 2.87 1.42
N GLU A 58 -8.50 3.02 0.11
CA GLU A 58 -9.69 3.34 -0.65
C GLU A 58 -9.64 2.69 -2.03
N SER A 59 -10.74 2.78 -2.76
CA SER A 59 -10.83 2.28 -4.13
C SER A 59 -9.93 3.10 -5.03
N LEU A 60 -9.03 2.41 -5.74
CA LEU A 60 -8.05 3.04 -6.61
C LEU A 60 -8.68 3.26 -7.97
N ASP A 61 -8.95 4.51 -8.28
CA ASP A 61 -9.40 4.93 -9.60
C ASP A 61 -8.20 5.39 -10.42
N ARG A 62 -7.84 4.62 -11.46
CA ARG A 62 -6.66 4.91 -12.27
C ARG A 62 -6.81 6.24 -13.01
N GLU A 63 -8.01 6.59 -13.47
CA GLU A 63 -8.27 7.88 -14.13
C GLU A 63 -8.00 9.06 -13.20
N GLN A 64 -8.30 8.95 -11.90
CA GLN A 64 -8.01 10.00 -10.92
C GLN A 64 -6.53 10.10 -10.57
N ILE A 65 -5.81 8.97 -10.52
CA ILE A 65 -4.40 8.92 -10.09
C ILE A 65 -3.44 9.23 -11.25
N CYS A 66 -3.68 8.61 -12.42
CA CYS A 66 -2.85 8.70 -13.62
C CYS A 66 -3.71 8.94 -14.86
N PRO A 67 -4.31 10.13 -15.03
CA PRO A 67 -5.27 10.41 -16.10
C PRO A 67 -4.70 10.26 -17.51
N GLN A 68 -3.38 10.32 -17.68
CA GLN A 68 -2.70 10.35 -18.97
C GLN A 68 -2.04 9.01 -19.34
N SER A 69 -2.25 7.94 -18.58
CA SER A 69 -1.58 6.65 -18.85
C SER A 69 -2.42 5.45 -18.41
N ASP A 70 -2.52 4.44 -19.27
CA ASP A 70 -3.19 3.16 -18.98
C ASP A 70 -2.54 2.37 -17.83
N THR A 71 -1.35 2.75 -17.39
CA THR A 71 -0.68 2.13 -16.25
C THR A 71 0.09 3.17 -15.44
N CYS A 72 -0.15 3.24 -14.13
CA CYS A 72 0.71 3.98 -13.21
C CYS A 72 2.02 3.21 -13.01
N THR A 73 3.17 3.87 -13.18
CA THR A 73 4.49 3.27 -12.98
C THR A 73 5.22 3.89 -11.80
#